data_AF-A0A830C6I7-F1
#
_entry.id   AF-A0A830C6I7-F1
#
_cell.length_a   1.000
_cell.length_b   1.000
_cell.length_c   1.000
_cell.angle_alpha   90.00
_cell.angle_beta   90.00
_cell.angle_gamma   90.00
#
_symmetry.space_group_name_H-M   'P 1'
#
loop_
_entity.id
_entity.type
_entity.pdbx_description
1 polymer ?
#
loop_
_entity_poly.entity_id
_entity_poly.type
_entity_poly.pdbx_seq_one_letter_code
_entity_poly.pdbx_strand_id
1 'polypeptide(L)'
;MRKQQHLDELTLQVAQLQEENKKVSQMIDGASDLYINFASENNVLGAKVAESTDRLQSLNSVLQIASKVSGFAFDISDTPNNLLEPYQLPCPIQPIPASDDMFQYLRVFILWLFVFFRVLFI
;
A
#
# COMPACT_ATOMS: atom_id res chain seq x y z
N MET A 1 5.31 50.91 -3.87
CA MET A 1 5.75 50.05 -4.99
C MET A 1 6.36 48.73 -4.52
N ARG A 2 7.44 48.70 -3.72
CA ARG A 2 8.07 47.44 -3.25
C ARG A 2 7.13 46.44 -2.55
N LYS A 3 6.20 46.91 -1.71
CA LYS A 3 5.22 46.03 -1.02
C LYS A 3 4.25 45.36 -1.99
N GLN A 4 3.80 46.07 -3.02
CA GLN A 4 2.87 45.53 -4.02
C GLN A 4 3.55 44.46 -4.87
N GLN A 5 4.78 44.72 -5.33
CA GLN A 5 5.57 43.73 -6.06
C GLN A 5 5.79 42.44 -5.27
N HIS A 6 6.04 42.56 -3.96
CA HIS A 6 6.23 41.39 -3.11
C HIS A 6 4.93 40.60 -2.88
N LEU A 7 3.78 41.27 -2.82
CA LEU A 7 2.46 40.60 -2.78
C LEU A 7 2.15 39.89 -4.10
N ASP A 8 2.46 40.51 -5.23
CA ASP A 8 2.26 39.92 -6.55
C ASP A 8 3.16 38.67 -6.73
N GLU A 9 4.42 38.75 -6.28
CA GLU A 9 5.37 37.63 -6.28
C GLU A 9 4.91 36.48 -5.38
N LEU A 10 4.42 36.78 -4.17
CA LEU A 10 3.89 35.76 -3.26
C LEU A 10 2.65 35.08 -3.83
N THR A 11 1.79 35.85 -4.51
CA THR A 11 0.58 35.30 -5.18
C THR A 11 0.96 34.35 -6.31
N LEU A 12 2.01 34.69 -7.08
CA LEU A 12 2.54 33.80 -8.10
C LEU A 12 3.09 32.49 -7.50
N GLN A 13 3.86 32.59 -6.41
CA GLN A 13 4.39 31.40 -5.71
C GLN A 13 3.28 30.50 -5.16
N VAL A 14 2.21 31.09 -4.60
CA VAL A 14 1.05 30.31 -4.13
C VAL A 14 0.38 29.57 -5.30
N ALA A 15 0.19 30.23 -6.44
CA ALA A 15 -0.40 29.59 -7.61
C ALA A 15 0.48 28.43 -8.13
N GLN A 16 1.81 28.60 -8.12
CA GLN A 16 2.75 27.54 -8.48
C GLN A 16 2.68 26.36 -7.52
N LEU A 17 2.71 26.61 -6.21
CA LEU A 17 2.60 25.57 -5.18
C LEU A 17 1.25 24.84 -5.24
N GLN A 18 0.17 25.52 -5.60
CA GLN A 18 -1.14 24.88 -5.79
C GLN A 18 -1.11 23.91 -6.96
N GLU A 19 -0.50 24.28 -8.08
CA GLU A 19 -0.38 23.40 -9.24
C GLU A 19 0.55 22.21 -8.96
N GLU A 20 1.67 22.44 -8.27
CA GLU A 20 2.58 21.37 -7.83
C GLU A 20 1.89 20.39 -6.88
N ASN A 21 1.14 20.88 -5.90
CA ASN A 21 0.36 20.03 -4.99
C ASN A 21 -0.68 19.21 -5.75
N LYS A 22 -1.37 19.80 -6.72
CA LYS A 22 -2.33 19.08 -7.55
C LYS A 22 -1.66 17.96 -8.33
N LYS A 23 -0.49 18.22 -8.91
CA LYS A 23 0.30 17.21 -9.63
C LYS A 23 0.76 16.09 -8.70
N VAL A 24 1.26 16.42 -7.50
CA VAL A 24 1.66 15.43 -6.49
C VAL A 24 0.46 14.58 -6.07
N SER A 25 -0.70 15.19 -5.82
CA SER A 25 -1.93 14.46 -5.50
C SER A 25 -2.30 13.47 -6.60
N GLN A 26 -2.29 13.89 -7.86
CA GLN A 26 -2.60 13.01 -8.99
C GLN A 26 -1.61 11.84 -9.11
N MET A 27 -0.33 12.07 -8.81
CA MET A 27 0.68 11.02 -8.79
C MET A 27 0.44 10.02 -7.65
N ILE A 28 0.06 10.51 -6.47
CA ILE A 28 -0.29 9.68 -5.30
C ILE A 28 -1.52 8.82 -5.63
N ASP A 29 -2.57 9.42 -6.19
CA ASP A 29 -3.79 8.71 -6.57
C ASP A 29 -3.48 7.60 -7.58
N GLY A 30 -2.72 7.91 -8.63
CA GLY A 30 -2.31 6.90 -9.63
C GLY A 30 -1.44 5.78 -9.04
N ALA A 31 -0.51 6.10 -8.14
CA ALA A 31 0.29 5.09 -7.45
C ALA A 31 -0.54 4.22 -6.51
N SER A 32 -1.54 4.80 -5.83
CA SER A 32 -2.48 4.10 -4.97
C SER A 32 -3.33 3.11 -5.77
N ASP A 33 -3.87 3.53 -6.93
CA ASP A 33 -4.65 2.66 -7.81
C ASP A 33 -3.82 1.47 -8.32
N LEU A 34 -2.57 1.72 -8.74
CA LEU A 34 -1.65 0.66 -9.15
C LEU A 34 -1.34 -0.31 -8.02
N TYR A 35 -1.12 0.21 -6.81
CA TYR A 35 -0.86 -0.62 -5.63
C TYR A 35 -2.07 -1.51 -5.30
N ILE A 36 -3.29 -0.96 -5.32
CA ILE A 36 -4.52 -1.73 -5.07
C ILE A 36 -4.67 -2.84 -6.10
N ASN A 37 -4.44 -2.54 -7.39
CA ASN A 37 -4.50 -3.55 -8.43
C ASN A 37 -3.48 -4.67 -8.19
N PHE A 38 -2.22 -4.31 -7.94
CA PHE A 38 -1.17 -5.29 -7.67
C PHE A 38 -1.44 -6.13 -6.42
N ALA A 39 -1.94 -5.52 -5.34
CA ALA A 39 -2.33 -6.23 -4.14
C ALA A 39 -3.47 -7.23 -4.41
N SER A 40 -4.42 -6.87 -5.28
CA SER A 40 -5.50 -7.77 -5.68
C SER A 40 -4.99 -8.98 -6.48
N GLU A 41 -4.07 -8.77 -7.42
CA GLU A 41 -3.44 -9.83 -8.20
C GLU A 41 -2.60 -10.75 -7.31
N ASN A 42 -1.85 -10.18 -6.37
CA ASN A 42 -1.07 -10.95 -5.41
C ASN A 42 -1.97 -11.83 -4.52
N ASN A 43 -3.13 -11.33 -4.08
CA ASN A 43 -4.10 -12.13 -3.33
C ASN A 43 -4.65 -13.30 -4.15
N VAL A 44 -4.95 -13.08 -5.43
CA VAL A 44 -5.38 -14.16 -6.34
C VAL A 44 -4.29 -15.20 -6.51
N LEU A 45 -3.04 -14.77 -6.71
CA LEU A 45 -1.90 -15.67 -6.85
C LEU A 45 -1.67 -16.47 -5.57
N GLY A 46 -1.73 -15.83 -4.40
CA GLY A 46 -1.64 -16.48 -3.09
C GLY A 46 -2.72 -17.54 -2.90
N ALA A 47 -3.97 -17.23 -3.24
CA ALA A 47 -5.06 -18.20 -3.20
C ALA A 47 -4.83 -19.40 -4.14
N LYS A 48 -4.27 -19.16 -5.33
CA LYS A 48 -3.95 -20.23 -6.29
C LYS A 48 -2.82 -21.13 -5.81
N VAL A 49 -1.79 -20.56 -5.18
CA VAL A 49 -0.70 -21.33 -4.57
C VAL A 49 -1.21 -22.17 -3.40
N ALA A 50 -2.07 -21.60 -2.55
CA ALA A 50 -2.71 -22.35 -1.47
C ALA A 50 -3.57 -23.51 -1.99
N GLU A 51 -4.46 -23.26 -2.96
CA GLU A 51 -5.29 -24.29 -3.58
C GLU A 51 -4.45 -25.43 -4.18
N SER A 52 -3.37 -25.09 -4.90
CA SER A 52 -2.47 -26.08 -5.49
C SER A 52 -1.73 -26.89 -4.42
N THR A 53 -1.31 -26.24 -3.33
CA THR A 53 -0.62 -26.89 -2.22
C THR A 53 -1.54 -27.88 -1.51
N ASP A 54 -2.78 -27.48 -1.23
CA ASP A 54 -3.80 -28.34 -0.62
C ASP A 54 -4.11 -29.56 -1.49
N ARG A 55 -4.24 -29.35 -2.81
CA ARG A 55 -4.44 -30.46 -3.76
C ARG A 55 -3.27 -31.43 -3.78
N LEU A 56 -2.04 -30.94 -3.75
CA LEU A 56 -0.84 -31.79 -3.67
C LEU A 56 -0.80 -32.57 -2.36
N GLN A 57 -1.10 -31.93 -1.23
CA GLN A 57 -1.15 -32.62 0.07
C GLN A 57 -2.23 -33.70 0.12
N SER A 58 -3.39 -33.45 -0.49
CA SER A 58 -4.46 -34.44 -0.63
C SER A 58 -4.00 -35.65 -1.46
N LEU A 59 -3.34 -35.42 -2.60
CA LEU A 59 -2.77 -36.49 -3.43
C LEU A 59 -1.67 -37.27 -2.70
N ASN A 60 -0.78 -36.58 -2.00
CA ASN A 60 0.24 -37.21 -1.16
C ASN A 60 -0.39 -38.08 -0.08
N SER A 61 -1.49 -37.64 0.54
CA SER A 61 -2.24 -38.42 1.53
C SER A 61 -2.85 -39.70 0.92
N VAL A 62 -3.40 -39.62 -0.29
CA VAL A 62 -3.92 -40.79 -1.01
C VAL A 62 -2.80 -41.78 -1.34
N LEU A 63 -1.64 -41.28 -1.80
CA LEU A 63 -0.46 -42.12 -2.06
C LEU A 63 0.05 -42.81 -0.79
N GLN A 64 0.03 -42.12 0.36
CA GLN A 64 0.38 -42.74 1.66
C GLN A 64 -0.61 -43.84 2.09
N ILE A 65 -1.89 -43.73 1.73
CA ILE A 65 -2.87 -44.79 2.00
C ILE A 65 -2.61 -45.97 1.05
N ALA A 66 -2.39 -45.69 -0.24
CA ALA A 66 -2.09 -46.71 -1.24
C ALA A 66 -0.80 -47.48 -0.93
N SER A 67 0.24 -46.81 -0.43
CA SER A 67 1.50 -47.45 -0.01
C SER A 67 1.28 -48.45 1.12
N LYS A 68 0.48 -48.08 2.12
CA LYS A 68 0.12 -48.95 3.26
C LYS A 68 -0.67 -50.19 2.82
N VAL A 69 -1.58 -50.03 1.86
CA VAL A 69 -2.42 -51.14 1.37
C VAL A 69 -1.62 -52.07 0.43
N SER A 70 -0.78 -51.52 -0.44
CA SER A 70 -0.03 -52.29 -1.43
C SER A 70 1.26 -52.91 -0.89
N GLY A 71 1.75 -52.45 0.26
CA GLY A 71 3.06 -52.82 0.80
C GLY A 71 4.24 -52.23 0.00
N PHE A 72 3.96 -51.38 -0.99
CA PHE A 72 4.97 -50.73 -1.82
C PHE A 72 5.29 -49.34 -1.27
N ALA A 73 6.57 -49.08 -1.00
CA ALA A 73 7.02 -47.79 -0.51
C ALA A 73 7.09 -46.79 -1.68
N PHE A 74 6.22 -45.78 -1.64
CA PHE A 74 6.32 -44.61 -2.51
C PHE A 74 7.20 -43.56 -1.82
N ASP A 75 8.15 -42.97 -2.57
CA ASP A 75 8.94 -41.82 -2.11
C ASP A 75 8.07 -40.56 -2.22
N ILE A 76 7.46 -40.15 -1.11
CA ILE A 76 6.54 -39.01 -1.03
C ILE A 76 7.27 -37.90 -0.29
N SER A 77 7.77 -36.91 -1.03
CA SER A 77 8.38 -35.72 -0.44
C SER A 77 7.32 -34.82 0.19
N ASP A 78 7.61 -34.27 1.36
CA ASP A 78 6.79 -33.23 1.98
C ASP A 78 6.85 -31.95 1.15
N THR A 79 5.69 -31.32 0.97
CA THR A 79 5.59 -30.04 0.27
C THR A 79 6.17 -28.93 1.15
N PRO A 80 7.12 -28.11 0.67
CA PRO A 80 7.74 -27.09 1.50
C PRO A 80 6.73 -26.01 1.93
N ASN A 81 6.62 -25.77 3.24
CA ASN A 81 5.77 -24.72 3.83
C ASN A 81 6.08 -23.30 3.31
N ASN A 82 7.28 -23.10 2.76
CA ASN A 82 7.74 -21.83 2.18
C ASN A 82 6.92 -21.34 0.97
N LEU A 83 6.10 -22.21 0.37
CA LEU A 83 5.23 -21.80 -0.74
C LEU A 83 4.03 -20.96 -0.28
N LEU A 84 3.58 -21.14 0.97
CA LEU A 84 2.43 -20.41 1.53
C LEU A 84 2.81 -19.03 2.07
N GLU A 85 4.08 -18.83 2.44
CA GLU A 85 4.59 -17.55 2.92
C GLU A 85 5.85 -17.11 2.14
N PRO A 86 5.72 -16.76 0.85
CA PRO A 86 6.86 -16.38 0.01
C PRO A 86 7.57 -15.10 0.47
N TYR A 87 6.92 -14.28 1.31
CA TYR A 87 7.42 -12.99 1.77
C TYR A 87 7.30 -12.84 3.30
N GLN A 88 7.90 -13.74 4.07
CA GLN A 88 8.26 -13.40 5.45
C GLN A 88 9.33 -12.31 5.41
N LEU A 89 8.89 -11.05 5.34
CA LEU A 89 9.79 -9.90 5.49
C LEU A 89 10.43 -9.99 6.88
N PRO A 90 11.76 -9.98 7.01
CA PRO A 90 12.44 -9.92 8.32
C PRO A 90 12.11 -8.66 9.15
N CYS A 91 11.35 -7.73 8.56
CA CYS A 91 11.02 -6.45 9.17
C CYS A 91 9.54 -6.44 9.57
N PRO A 92 9.22 -6.17 10.85
CA PRO A 92 7.84 -5.90 11.23
C PRO A 92 7.34 -4.70 10.42
N ILE A 93 6.13 -4.80 9.86
CA ILE A 93 5.43 -3.68 9.25
C ILE A 93 5.28 -2.63 10.34
N GLN A 94 6.15 -1.62 10.33
CA GLN A 94 6.02 -0.48 11.22
C GLN A 94 4.84 0.33 10.66
N PRO A 95 3.80 0.60 11.46
CA PRO A 95 2.77 1.53 11.03
C PRO A 95 3.48 2.82 10.64
N ILE A 96 3.24 3.30 9.41
CA ILE A 96 3.79 4.58 8.96
C ILE A 96 3.27 5.60 9.98
N PRO A 97 4.13 6.16 10.86
CA PRO A 97 3.68 7.19 11.76
C PRO A 97 3.21 8.31 10.85
N ALA A 98 1.95 8.72 10.99
CA ALA A 98 1.50 9.96 10.37
C ALA A 98 2.46 11.04 10.89
N SER A 99 3.39 11.46 10.02
CA SER A 99 4.44 12.42 10.37
C SER A 99 3.78 13.62 11.03
N ASP A 100 4.31 14.08 12.17
CA ASP A 100 3.83 15.27 12.87
C ASP A 100 3.72 16.49 11.93
N ASP A 101 4.53 16.51 10.86
CA ASP A 101 4.44 17.52 9.79
C ASP A 101 3.08 17.55 9.09
N MET A 102 2.45 16.39 8.82
CA MET A 102 1.16 16.34 8.12
C MET A 102 0.06 17.02 8.94
N PHE A 103 0.09 16.86 10.26
CA PHE A 103 -0.83 17.54 11.18
C PHE A 103 -0.50 19.02 11.38
N GLN A 104 0.78 19.41 11.31
CA GLN A 104 1.21 20.80 11.34
C GLN A 104 0.71 21.55 10.10
N TYR A 105 0.89 21.01 8.88
CA TYR A 105 0.38 21.64 7.66
C TYR A 105 -1.13 21.75 7.66
N LEU A 106 -1.86 20.71 8.11
CA LEU A 106 -3.31 20.76 8.23
C LEU A 106 -3.78 21.81 9.26
N ARG A 107 -3.08 21.93 10.40
CA ARG A 107 -3.37 22.96 11.41
C ARG A 107 -3.12 24.37 10.89
N VAL A 108 -1.98 24.60 10.23
CA VAL A 108 -1.64 25.90 9.65
C VAL A 108 -2.63 26.26 8.53
N PHE A 109 -3.03 25.28 7.71
CA PHE A 109 -4.04 25.47 6.68
C PHE A 109 -5.42 25.82 7.26
N ILE A 110 -5.86 25.11 8.31
CA ILE A 110 -7.13 25.41 9.00
C ILE A 110 -7.09 26.78 9.67
N LEU A 111 -5.99 27.15 10.33
CA LEU A 111 -5.81 28.48 10.92
C LEU A 111 -5.81 29.58 9.86
N TRP A 112 -5.16 29.34 8.73
CA TRP A 112 -5.14 30.27 7.60
C TRP A 112 -6.54 30.43 7.01
N LEU A 113 -7.29 29.34 6.81
CA LEU A 113 -8.67 29.38 6.34
C LEU A 113 -9.56 30.16 7.31
N PHE A 114 -9.40 29.94 8.62
CA PHE A 114 -10.15 30.64 9.65
C PHE A 114 -9.86 32.14 9.67
N VAL A 115 -8.58 32.52 9.56
CA VAL A 115 -8.17 33.94 9.47
C VAL A 115 -8.68 34.57 8.17
N PHE A 116 -8.57 33.87 7.04
CA PHE A 116 -9.03 34.35 5.75
C PHE A 116 -10.55 34.57 5.73
N PHE A 117 -11.34 33.61 6.23
CA PHE A 117 -12.79 33.77 6.34
C PHE A 117 -13.18 34.90 7.29
N ARG A 118 -12.44 35.09 8.39
CA ARG A 118 -12.73 36.17 9.34
C ARG A 118 -12.43 37.57 8.78
N VAL A 119 -11.49 37.69 7.85
CA VAL A 119 -11.16 38.95 7.15
C VAL A 119 -12.09 39.21 5.96
N LEU A 120 -12.63 38.16 5.34
CA LEU A 120 -13.51 38.28 4.16
C LEU A 120 -14.99 38.53 4.50
N PHE A 121 -15.42 38.22 5.73
CA PHE A 121 -16.81 38.35 6.20
C PHE A 121 -17.02 39.43 7.28
N ILE A 122 -16.07 40.36 7.42
CA ILE A 122 -16.19 41.65 8.14
C ILE A 122 -16.08 42.77 7.12
#